data_AF-A0A528V1W6-F1
#
_entry.id   AF-A0A528V1W6-F1
#
_cell.length_a   1.000
_cell.length_b   1.000
_cell.length_c   1.000
_cell.angle_alpha   90.00
_cell.angle_beta   90.00
_cell.angle_gamma   90.00
#
_symmetry.space_group_name_H-M   'P 1'
#
loop_
_entity.id
_entity.type
_entity.pdbx_description
1 polymer ?
#
loop_
_entity_poly.entity_id
_entity_poly.type
_entity_poly.pdbx_seq_one_letter_code
_entity_poly.pdbx_strand_id
1 'polypeptide(L)' 'AWQWDTSRQQYYLHNFLAEQPDLNFHSRAVQDALLDVTRFWLERGVDGFRLDTINFYFHSQGLEDNPPLPPEQRNDQT' A
#
# COMPACT_ATOMS: atom_id res chain seq x y z
N ALA A 1 9.12 -5.81 -1.28
CA ALA A 1 8.67 -4.41 -1.24
C ALA A 1 9.00 -3.67 -2.53
N TRP A 2 10.18 -3.82 -3.11
CA TRP A 2 10.55 -3.10 -4.33
C TRP A 2 10.83 -4.05 -5.51
N GLN A 3 10.30 -3.71 -6.67
CA GLN A 3 10.56 -4.43 -7.93
C GLN A 3 11.05 -3.45 -8.99
N TRP A 4 12.11 -3.81 -9.71
CA TRP A 4 12.65 -3.01 -10.81
C TRP A 4 11.78 -3.17 -12.06
N ASP A 5 11.40 -2.06 -12.67
CA ASP A 5 10.76 -2.00 -13.98
C ASP A 5 11.75 -1.51 -15.05
N THR A 6 12.02 -2.34 -16.06
CA THR A 6 13.02 -2.03 -17.10
C THR A 6 12.58 -0.95 -18.07
N SER A 7 11.27 -0.74 -18.25
CA SER A 7 10.73 0.28 -19.15
C SER A 7 10.82 1.69 -18.56
N ARG A 8 10.63 1.78 -17.24
CA ARG A 8 10.68 3.03 -16.47
C ARG A 8 12.05 3.30 -15.87
N GLN A 9 12.92 2.29 -15.84
CA GLN A 9 14.23 2.33 -15.19
C GLN A 9 14.14 2.83 -13.75
N GLN A 10 13.12 2.36 -13.04
CA GLN A 10 12.82 2.75 -11.66
C GLN A 10 12.25 1.55 -10.91
N TYR A 11 12.40 1.57 -9.59
CA TYR A 11 11.70 0.64 -8.72
C TYR A 11 10.28 1.14 -8.44
N TYR A 12 9.34 0.22 -8.24
CA TYR A 12 8.02 0.52 -7.70
C TYR A 12 7.77 -0.25 -6.40
N LEU A 13 6.95 0.33 -5.53
CA LEU A 13 6.59 -0.23 -4.24
C LEU A 13 5.44 -1.24 -4.40
N HIS A 14 5.53 -2.36 -3.70
CA HIS A 14 4.49 -3.36 -3.52
C HIS A 14 4.62 -3.98 -2.12
N ASN A 15 3.62 -3.81 -1.26
CA ASN A 15 3.64 -4.42 0.08
C ASN A 15 3.46 -5.95 0.04
N PHE A 16 2.81 -6.47 -1.00
CA PHE A 16 2.52 -7.88 -1.17
C PHE A 16 3.23 -8.46 -2.41
N LEU A 17 2.50 -8.99 -3.38
CA LEU A 17 3.06 -9.59 -4.59
C LEU A 17 3.61 -8.53 -5.55
N ALA A 18 4.60 -8.89 -6.37
CA ALA A 18 5.18 -7.95 -7.34
C ALA A 18 4.14 -7.50 -8.40
N GLU A 19 3.17 -8.36 -8.70
CA GLU A 19 2.05 -8.11 -9.60
C GLU A 19 0.99 -7.16 -9.01
N GLN A 20 1.13 -6.78 -7.73
CA GLN A 20 0.24 -5.88 -7.00
C GLN A 20 0.98 -4.59 -6.62
N PRO A 21 1.26 -3.69 -7.58
CA PRO A 21 1.90 -2.41 -7.29
C PRO A 21 0.98 -1.56 -6.40
N ASP A 22 1.55 -0.97 -5.36
CA ASP A 22 0.80 -0.11 -4.46
C ASP A 22 0.44 1.22 -5.13
N LEU A 23 -0.77 1.69 -4.88
CA LEU A 23 -1.20 3.02 -5.32
C LEU A 23 -0.55 4.10 -4.45
N ASN A 24 -0.06 5.17 -5.06
CA ASN A 24 0.46 6.32 -4.32
C ASN A 24 -0.69 7.19 -3.78
N PHE A 25 -1.11 6.93 -2.54
CA PHE A 25 -2.16 7.71 -1.87
C PHE A 25 -1.79 9.15 -1.52
N HIS A 26 -0.52 9.57 -1.64
CA HIS A 26 -0.18 11.00 -1.55
C HIS A 26 -0.75 11.81 -2.72
N SER A 27 -1.10 11.15 -3.83
CA SER A 27 -1.78 11.78 -4.97
C SER A 27 -3.27 11.99 -4.69
N ARG A 28 -3.74 13.24 -4.76
CA ARG A 28 -5.18 13.56 -4.65
C ARG A 28 -6.02 12.85 -5.72
N ALA A 29 -5.49 12.74 -6.95
CA ALA A 29 -6.20 12.05 -8.02
C ALA A 29 -6.45 10.56 -7.72
N VAL A 30 -5.54 9.89 -6.99
CA VAL A 30 -5.74 8.51 -6.54
C VAL A 30 -6.82 8.43 -5.46
N GLN A 31 -6.80 9.38 -4.52
CA GLN A 31 -7.82 9.46 -3.46
C GLN A 31 -9.22 9.68 -4.06
N ASP A 32 -9.34 10.64 -4.97
CA ASP A 32 -10.61 10.96 -5.64
C ASP A 32 -11.12 9.73 -6.42
N ALA A 33 -10.25 9.06 -7.19
CA ALA A 33 -10.63 7.86 -7.93
C ALA A 33 -11.12 6.71 -7.03
N LEU A 34 -10.51 6.50 -5.86
CA LEU A 34 -10.94 5.46 -4.92
C LEU A 34 -12.24 5.82 -4.19
N LEU A 35 -12.46 7.10 -3.91
CA LEU A 35 -13.74 7.58 -3.38
C LEU A 35 -14.87 7.42 -4.41
N ASP A 36 -14.59 7.63 -5.69
CA ASP A 36 -15.55 7.40 -6.78
C ASP A 36 -15.90 5.91 -6.94
N VAL A 37 -14.92 5.01 -6.85
CA VAL A 37 -15.17 3.55 -6.81
C VAL A 37 -16.05 3.18 -5.61
N THR A 38 -15.79 3.78 -4.44
CA THR A 38 -16.60 3.58 -3.23
C THR A 38 -18.04 4.04 -3.47
N ARG A 39 -18.22 5.25 -4.02
CA ARG A 39 -19.53 5.83 -4.34
C ARG A 39 -20.31 4.98 -5.35
N PHE A 40 -19.65 4.49 -6.40
CA PHE A 40 -20.23 3.62 -7.42
C PHE A 40 -20.95 2.41 -6.82
N TRP A 41 -20.37 1.80 -5.77
CA TRP A 41 -20.95 0.64 -5.09
C TRP A 41 -22.04 1.03 -4.08
N LEU A 42 -21.87 2.14 -3.36
CA LEU A 42 -22.92 2.66 -2.47
C LEU A 42 -24.21 3.01 -3.23
N GLU A 43 -24.08 3.62 -4.41
CA GLU A 43 -25.21 3.95 -5.30
C GLU A 43 -25.96 2.71 -5.81
N ARG A 44 -25.36 1.52 -5.71
CA ARG A 44 -25.98 0.23 -6.05
C ARG A 44 -26.62 -0.47 -4.86
N GLY A 45 -26.64 0.18 -3.70
CA GLY A 45 -27.29 -0.32 -2.49
C GLY A 45 -26.39 -1.21 -1.63
N VAL A 46 -25.06 -1.14 -1.76
CA VAL A 46 -24.15 -1.74 -0.77
C VAL A 46 -24.22 -0.94 0.53
N ASP A 47 -24.43 -1.61 1.67
CA ASP A 47 -24.61 -0.96 2.98
C ASP A 47 -23.30 -0.57 3.69
N GLY A 48 -22.16 -1.04 3.20
CA GLY A 48 -20.85 -0.72 3.78
C GLY A 48 -19.69 -1.53 3.21
N PHE A 49 -18.48 -1.23 3.67
CA PHE A 49 -17.25 -1.87 3.21
C PHE A 49 -16.42 -2.39 4.36
N ARG A 50 -15.75 -3.52 4.13
CA ARG A 50 -14.55 -3.91 4.85
C ARG A 50 -13.35 -3.41 4.05
N LEU A 51 -12.60 -2.47 4.62
CA LEU A 51 -11.40 -1.92 3.99
C LEU A 51 -10.21 -2.83 4.32
N ASP A 52 -9.74 -3.56 3.32
CA ASP A 52 -8.53 -4.38 3.45
C ASP A 52 -7.30 -3.50 3.59
N THR A 53 -6.35 -3.93 4.44
CA THR A 53 -5.00 -3.35 4.57
C THR A 53 -4.98 -1.82 4.70
N ILE A 54 -6.00 -1.23 5.33
CA ILE A 54 -6.20 0.24 5.38
C ILE A 54 -5.00 1.01 5.94
N ASN A 55 -4.23 0.39 6.84
CA ASN A 55 -3.03 0.95 7.43
C ASN A 55 -1.82 1.01 6.48
N PHE A 56 -1.92 0.42 5.28
CA PHE A 56 -0.87 0.41 4.25
C PHE A 56 -1.08 1.43 3.13
N TYR A 57 -2.16 2.21 3.16
CA TYR A 57 -2.45 3.16 2.07
C TYR A 57 -1.33 4.19 1.90
N PHE A 58 -0.80 4.71 3.00
CA PHE A 58 0.30 5.66 2.98
C PHE A 58 1.61 4.97 3.34
N HIS A 59 2.67 5.34 2.62
CA HIS A 59 4.05 5.07 2.98
C HIS A 59 4.74 6.36 3.42
N SER A 60 5.86 6.25 4.16
CA SER A 60 6.69 7.41 4.47
C SER A 60 7.14 8.11 3.19
N GLN A 61 7.11 9.45 3.17
CA GLN A 61 7.58 10.22 2.01
C GLN A 61 9.10 10.19 1.88
N GLY A 62 9.83 10.05 2.99
CA GLY A 62 11.29 9.98 3.00
C GLY A 62 11.85 8.60 2.65
N LEU A 63 10.99 7.57 2.58
CA LEU A 63 11.36 6.18 2.29
C LEU A 63 12.50 5.67 3.17
N GLU A 64 12.49 6.07 4.44
CA GLU A 64 13.52 5.67 5.41
C GLU A 64 13.47 4.16 5.65
N ASP A 65 14.64 3.59 5.94
CA ASP A 65 14.74 2.20 6.34
C ASP A 65 13.97 1.96 7.64
N ASN A 66 13.15 0.90 7.65
CA ASN A 66 12.51 0.46 8.88
C ASN A 66 13.58 -0.02 9.88
N PRO A 67 13.44 0.31 11.18
CA PRO A 67 14.38 -0.16 12.18
C PRO A 67 14.33 -1.69 12.29
N PRO A 68 15.47 -2.36 12.48
CA PRO A 68 15.47 -3.79 12.78
C PRO A 68 14.87 -4.03 14.17
N LEU A 69 14.29 -5.22 14.38
CA LEU A 69 13.90 -5.64 15.72
C LEU A 69 15.15 -5.68 16.64
N PRO A 70 15.14 -5.07 17.84
CA PRO A 70 16.28 -5.08 18.74
C PRO A 70 16.74 -6.50 19.08
N PRO A 71 18.05 -6.80 19.13
CA PRO A 71 18.56 -8.16 19.36
C PRO A 71 17.97 -8.86 20.59
N GLU A 72 17.75 -8.12 21.67
CA GLU A 72 17.19 -8.62 22.93
C GLU A 72 15.71 -9.01 22.85
N GLN A 73 15.00 -8.58 21.81
CA GLN A 73 13.58 -8.91 21.56
C GLN A 73 13.40 -9.98 20.48
N ARG A 74 14.49 -10.45 19.86
CA ARG A 74 14.42 -11.50 18.85
C ARG A 74 14.15 -12.83 19.52
N ASN A 75 13.11 -13.53 19.08
CA ASN A 75 12.83 -14.89 19.51
C ASN A 75 13.43 -15.87 18.50
N ASP A 76 14.55 -16.49 18.85
CA ASP A 76 15.25 -17.44 17.98
C ASP A 76 14.53 -18.81 17.89
N GLN A 77 13.25 -18.89 18.27
CA GLN A 77 12.45 -20.11 18.16
C GLN A 77 12.01 -20.33 16.71
N THR A 78 12.99 -20.73 15.92
CA THR A 78 12.85 -21.44 14.64
C THR A 78 13.45 -22.82 14.77
#